data_AF-A0A084IQ11-F1
#
_entry.id   AF-A0A084IQ11-F1
#
_cell.length_a   1.000
_cell.length_b   1.000
_cell.length_c   1.000
_cell.angle_alpha   90.00
_cell.angle_beta   90.00
_cell.angle_gamma   90.00
#
_symmetry.space_group_name_H-M   'P 1'
#
loop_
_entity.id
_entity.type
_entity.pdbx_description
1 polymer ?
#
loop_
_entity_poly.entity_id
_entity_poly.type
_entity_poly.pdbx_seq_one_letter_code
_entity_poly.pdbx_strand_id
1 'polypeptide(L)'
;MPDAARGIAEREGLDLAAHSGRQLTEIMLRDYDLVLVMEDGQRQWIAERFPESRGRVFMISHWRGGNDIKDPYRHPRDVFESSYADIAECVGDWCDRLGK
;
A
#
# COMPACT_ATOMS: atom_id res chain seq x y z
N MET A 1 4.74 12.50 8.50
CA MET A 1 4.65 11.05 8.76
C MET A 1 4.56 10.83 10.27
N PRO A 2 3.76 9.87 10.77
CA PRO A 2 3.68 9.56 12.21
C PRO A 2 5.02 9.04 12.77
N ASP A 3 5.34 9.36 14.03
CA ASP A 3 6.59 8.95 14.68
C ASP A 3 6.76 7.42 14.75
N ALA A 4 5.68 6.68 14.96
CA ALA A 4 5.70 5.22 15.01
C ALA A 4 6.15 4.60 13.65
N ALA A 5 5.62 5.11 12.53
CA ALA A 5 6.03 4.67 11.20
C ALA A 5 7.51 4.99 10.92
N ARG A 6 7.98 6.18 11.32
CA ARG A 6 9.38 6.56 11.19
C ARG A 6 10.30 5.65 12.02
N GLY A 7 9.94 5.37 13.27
CA GLY A 7 10.74 4.51 14.14
C GLY A 7 10.84 3.06 13.64
N ILE A 8 9.80 2.54 12.98
CA ILE A 8 9.85 1.25 12.30
C ILE A 8 10.79 1.33 11.10
N ALA A 9 10.64 2.33 10.23
CA ALA A 9 11.47 2.50 9.05
C ALA A 9 12.96 2.59 9.38
N GLU A 10 13.33 3.38 10.39
CA GLU A 10 14.72 3.51 10.86
C GLU A 10 15.28 2.17 11.36
N ARG A 11 14.48 1.39 12.10
CA ARG A 11 14.90 0.06 12.60
C ARG A 11 15.15 -0.92 11.45
N GLU A 12 14.32 -0.86 10.42
CA GLU A 12 14.38 -1.77 9.26
C GLU A 12 15.34 -1.24 8.16
N GLY A 13 16.00 -0.10 8.38
CA GLY A 13 16.94 0.49 7.43
C GLY A 13 16.28 1.11 6.20
N LEU A 14 15.00 1.48 6.28
CA LEU A 14 14.22 2.08 5.20
C LEU A 14 14.28 3.61 5.27
N ASP A 15 14.70 4.26 4.17
CA ASP A 15 14.68 5.72 4.05
C ASP A 15 13.32 6.21 3.53
N LEU A 16 12.60 6.94 4.38
CA LEU A 16 11.32 7.55 4.08
C LEU A 16 11.40 9.09 4.01
N ALA A 17 12.60 9.69 4.02
CA ALA A 17 12.78 11.14 4.11
C ALA A 17 12.18 11.91 2.92
N ALA A 18 12.18 11.31 1.73
CA ALA A 18 11.61 11.91 0.52
C ALA A 18 10.09 11.74 0.41
N HIS A 19 9.44 11.05 1.35
CA HIS A 19 8.00 10.81 1.28
C HIS A 19 7.20 12.10 1.51
N SER A 20 6.33 12.41 0.55
CA SER A 20 5.31 13.45 0.68
C SER A 20 3.96 12.88 0.28
N GLY A 21 2.94 13.07 1.12
CA GLY A 21 1.57 12.73 0.77
C GLY A 21 1.13 13.46 -0.50
N ARG A 22 0.49 12.75 -1.42
CA ARG A 22 0.02 13.27 -2.71
C ARG A 22 -1.41 12.79 -2.94
N GLN A 23 -2.26 13.69 -3.41
CA GLN A 23 -3.61 13.31 -3.83
C GLN A 23 -3.53 12.46 -5.10
N LEU A 24 -4.25 11.33 -5.12
CA LEU A 24 -4.35 10.50 -6.31
C LEU A 24 -5.07 11.27 -7.43
N THR A 25 -4.50 11.22 -8.63
CA THR A 25 -5.06 11.84 -9.84
C THR A 25 -5.17 10.82 -10.97
N GLU A 26 -6.03 11.10 -11.94
CA GLU A 26 -6.19 10.27 -13.14
C GLU A 26 -4.88 10.10 -13.92
N ILE A 27 -4.10 11.19 -14.05
CA ILE A 27 -2.81 11.18 -14.74
C ILE A 27 -1.86 10.19 -14.08
N MET A 28 -1.77 10.19 -12.74
CA MET A 28 -0.98 9.20 -12.02
C MET A 28 -1.42 7.77 -12.34
N LEU A 29 -2.73 7.49 -12.32
CA LEU A 29 -3.24 6.14 -12.61
C LEU A 29 -2.92 5.67 -14.04
N ARG A 30 -2.80 6.60 -14.99
CA ARG A 30 -2.42 6.29 -16.38
C ARG A 30 -0.92 6.05 -16.54
N ASP A 31 -0.11 6.69 -15.71
CA ASP A 31 1.36 6.63 -15.78
C ASP A 31 1.94 5.35 -15.13
N TYR A 32 1.13 4.56 -14.41
CA TYR A 32 1.56 3.31 -13.78
C TYR A 32 0.82 2.09 -14.32
N ASP A 33 1.57 1.04 -14.65
CA ASP A 33 1.01 -0.25 -15.11
C ASP A 33 0.41 -1.08 -13.97
N LEU A 34 0.81 -0.81 -12.72
CA LEU A 34 0.35 -1.48 -11.51
C LEU A 34 0.12 -0.47 -10.39
N VAL A 35 -1.05 -0.53 -9.76
CA VAL A 35 -1.42 0.29 -8.61
C VAL A 35 -1.84 -0.64 -7.48
N LEU A 36 -1.16 -0.55 -6.34
CA LEU A 36 -1.45 -1.35 -5.16
C LEU A 36 -2.13 -0.51 -4.09
N VAL A 37 -3.27 -0.99 -3.58
CA VAL A 37 -4.04 -0.34 -2.51
C VAL A 37 -4.07 -1.21 -1.25
N MET A 38 -4.35 -0.60 -0.11
CA MET A 38 -4.33 -1.30 1.19
C MET A 38 -5.67 -1.96 1.53
N GLU A 39 -6.78 -1.38 1.05
CA GLU A 39 -8.15 -1.80 1.41
C GLU A 39 -9.03 -1.96 0.17
N ASP A 40 -10.02 -2.84 0.24
CA ASP A 40 -10.95 -3.10 -0.87
C ASP A 40 -11.81 -1.88 -1.20
N GLY A 41 -12.19 -1.09 -0.19
CA GLY A 41 -12.91 0.17 -0.38
C GLY A 41 -12.14 1.16 -1.27
N GLN A 42 -10.81 1.22 -1.15
CA GLN A 42 -9.96 2.04 -2.02
C GLN A 42 -9.98 1.53 -3.46
N ARG A 43 -9.90 0.20 -3.65
CA ARG A 43 -9.99 -0.44 -4.96
C ARG A 43 -11.33 -0.13 -5.64
N GLN A 44 -12.43 -0.26 -4.90
CA GLN A 44 -13.78 0.03 -5.39
C GLN A 44 -13.92 1.51 -5.78
N TRP A 45 -13.49 2.42 -4.90
CA TRP A 45 -13.54 3.86 -5.16
C TRP A 45 -12.77 4.26 -6.43
N ILE A 46 -11.58 3.68 -6.64
CA ILE A 46 -10.80 3.90 -7.88
C ILE A 46 -11.55 3.33 -9.09
N ALA A 47 -12.10 2.11 -8.99
CA ALA A 47 -12.80 1.44 -10.09
C ALA A 47 -14.12 2.10 -10.51
N GLU A 48 -14.77 2.83 -9.60
CA GLU A 48 -15.95 3.65 -9.87
C GLU A 48 -15.58 4.98 -10.54
N ARG A 49 -14.53 5.64 -10.07
CA ARG A 49 -14.14 6.97 -10.53
C ARG A 49 -13.28 6.96 -11.79
N PHE A 50 -12.49 5.91 -12.00
CA PHE A 50 -11.57 5.75 -13.13
C PHE A 50 -11.71 4.34 -13.74
N PRO A 51 -12.81 4.05 -14.46
CA PRO A 51 -13.09 2.70 -14.98
C PRO A 51 -11.99 2.13 -15.89
N GLU A 52 -11.22 2.98 -16.56
CA GLU A 52 -10.08 2.63 -17.41
C GLU A 52 -8.85 2.09 -16.65
N SER A 53 -8.83 2.25 -15.33
CA SER A 53 -7.79 1.67 -14.45
C SER A 53 -8.08 0.21 -14.06
N ARG A 54 -9.26 -0.32 -14.43
CA ARG A 54 -9.64 -1.72 -14.17
C ARG A 54 -8.61 -2.69 -14.76
N GLY A 55 -8.24 -3.69 -13.98
CA GLY A 55 -7.21 -4.67 -14.34
C GLY A 55 -5.77 -4.26 -14.00
N ARG A 56 -5.54 -3.02 -13.54
CA ARG A 56 -4.23 -2.55 -13.05
C ARG A 56 -4.21 -2.21 -11.56
N VAL A 57 -5.38 -2.08 -10.95
CA VAL A 57 -5.54 -1.77 -9.52
C VAL A 57 -5.82 -3.05 -8.75
N PHE A 58 -4.93 -3.39 -7.82
CA PHE A 58 -5.02 -4.59 -6.99
C PHE A 58 -4.83 -4.25 -5.52
N MET A 59 -5.38 -5.06 -4.63
CA MET A 59 -4.99 -4.98 -3.22
C MET A 59 -3.56 -5.50 -3.06
N ILE A 60 -2.79 -4.88 -2.19
CA ILE A 60 -1.43 -5.35 -1.87
C ILE A 60 -1.45 -6.80 -1.37
N SER A 61 -2.50 -7.18 -0.63
CA SER A 61 -2.75 -8.52 -0.10
C SER A 61 -3.39 -9.50 -1.10
N HIS A 62 -3.43 -9.17 -2.40
CA HIS A 62 -4.09 -9.98 -3.44
C HIS A 62 -3.71 -11.47 -3.37
N TRP A 63 -2.43 -11.78 -3.18
CA TRP A 63 -1.91 -13.16 -3.13
C TRP A 63 -2.22 -13.90 -1.81
N ARG A 64 -2.73 -13.18 -0.81
CA ARG A 64 -3.06 -13.69 0.52
C ARG A 64 -4.56 -13.66 0.81
N GLY A 65 -5.37 -13.69 -0.24
CA GLY A 65 -6.84 -13.68 -0.14
C GLY A 65 -7.48 -12.30 -0.17
N GLY A 66 -6.70 -11.22 -0.33
CA GLY A 66 -7.24 -9.87 -0.49
C GLY A 66 -7.84 -9.29 0.80
N ASN A 67 -7.25 -9.57 1.95
CA ASN A 67 -7.68 -8.97 3.22
C ASN A 67 -7.22 -7.52 3.32
N ASP A 68 -8.03 -6.67 3.94
CA ASP A 68 -7.66 -5.28 4.20
C ASP A 68 -6.47 -5.20 5.15
N ILE A 69 -5.49 -4.35 4.80
CA ILE A 69 -4.43 -3.95 5.72
C ILE A 69 -4.93 -2.74 6.51
N LYS A 70 -5.03 -2.91 7.83
CA LYS A 70 -5.55 -1.89 8.73
C LYS A 70 -4.71 -0.61 8.70
N ASP A 71 -5.34 0.54 8.51
CA ASP A 71 -4.69 1.84 8.66
C ASP A 71 -4.25 2.05 10.13
N PRO A 72 -2.94 2.20 10.42
CA PRO A 72 -2.46 2.41 11.77
C PRO A 72 -2.58 3.87 12.24
N TYR A 73 -3.07 4.80 11.41
CA TYR A 73 -3.17 6.20 11.77
C TYR A 73 -4.00 6.42 13.05
N ARG A 74 -3.45 7.21 13.98
CA ARG A 74 -4.02 7.46 15.32
C ARG A 74 -4.17 6.22 16.23
N HIS A 75 -3.57 5.10 15.87
CA HIS A 75 -3.49 3.92 16.72
C HIS A 75 -2.15 3.81 17.47
N PRO A 76 -2.07 2.96 18.50
CA PRO A 76 -0.81 2.74 19.22
C PRO A 76 0.21 1.99 18.34
N ARG A 77 1.45 1.96 18.80
CA ARG A 77 2.59 1.43 18.05
C ARG A 77 2.43 -0.02 17.63
N ASP A 78 1.79 -0.85 18.44
CA ASP A 78 1.52 -2.26 18.13
C ASP A 78 0.74 -2.44 16.81
N VAL A 79 -0.22 -1.56 16.54
CA VAL A 79 -0.96 -1.56 15.27
C VAL A 79 -0.06 -1.20 14.10
N PHE A 80 0.87 -0.24 14.27
CA PHE A 80 1.86 0.07 13.25
C PHE A 80 2.78 -1.13 12.94
N GLU A 81 3.23 -1.85 13.97
CA GLU A 81 4.09 -3.03 13.81
C GLU A 81 3.34 -4.16 13.07
N SER A 82 2.07 -4.39 13.42
CA SER A 82 1.23 -5.38 12.72
C SER A 82 1.01 -5.00 11.26
N SER A 83 0.62 -3.75 10.96
CA SER A 83 0.40 -3.29 9.59
C SER A 83 1.70 -3.36 8.78
N TYR A 84 2.86 -3.04 9.37
CA TYR A 84 4.15 -3.17 8.70
C TYR A 84 4.47 -4.63 8.36
N ALA A 85 4.27 -5.56 9.30
CA ALA A 85 4.50 -6.98 9.06
C ALA A 85 3.62 -7.50 7.91
N ASP A 86 2.32 -7.16 7.91
CA ASP A 86 1.39 -7.52 6.85
C ASP A 86 1.84 -6.96 5.49
N ILE A 87 2.26 -5.69 5.45
CA ILE A 87 2.76 -5.04 4.24
C ILE A 87 4.03 -5.75 3.73
N ALA A 88 5.01 -5.98 4.60
CA ALA A 88 6.29 -6.58 4.23
C ALA A 88 6.11 -7.97 3.63
N GLU A 89 5.25 -8.78 4.23
CA GLU A 89 4.90 -10.10 3.73
C GLU A 89 4.20 -10.05 2.37
N CYS A 90 3.23 -9.15 2.19
CA CYS A 90 2.54 -8.98 0.91
C CYS A 90 3.48 -8.45 -0.19
N VAL A 91 4.38 -7.52 0.14
CA VAL A 91 5.39 -7.01 -0.79
C VAL A 91 6.33 -8.12 -1.24
N GLY A 92 6.73 -9.01 -0.34
CA GLY A 92 7.51 -10.21 -0.68
C GLY A 92 6.82 -11.05 -1.76
N ASP A 93 5.53 -11.34 -1.59
CA ASP A 93 4.75 -12.10 -2.57
C ASP A 93 4.71 -11.40 -3.94
N TRP A 94 4.59 -10.07 -3.97
CA TRP A 94 4.62 -9.31 -5.23
C TRP A 94 6.01 -9.33 -5.90
N CYS A 95 7.08 -9.17 -5.13
CA CYS A 95 8.45 -9.24 -5.65
C CYS A 95 8.72 -10.60 -6.32
N ASP A 96 8.27 -11.70 -5.73
CA ASP A 96 8.41 -13.05 -6.29
C ASP A 96 7.66 -13.24 -7.63
N ARG A 97 6.60 -12.46 -7.85
CA ARG A 97 5.75 -12.53 -9.05
C ARG A 97 6.21 -11.57 -10.16
N LEU A 98 6.71 -10.40 -9.78
CA LEU A 98 7.19 -9.37 -10.72
C LEU A 98 8.65 -9.56 -11.11
N GLY A 99 9.45 -10.23 -10.28
CA GLY A 99 10.88 -10.50 -10.53
C GLY A 99 11.15 -11.67 -11.49
N LYS A 100 10.13 -12.16 -12.21
CA LYS A 100 10.24 -13.19 -13.25
C LYS A 100 9.96 -12.58 -14.61
#